data_AF-A0A9Y2JVK4-F1
#
_entry.id   AF-A0A9Y2JVK4-F1
#
_cell.length_a   1.000
_cell.length_b   1.000
_cell.length_c   1.000
_cell.angle_alpha   90.00
_cell.angle_beta   90.00
_cell.angle_gamma   90.00
#
_symmetry.space_group_name_H-M   'P 1'
#
loop_
_entity.id
_entity.type
_entity.pdbx_description
1 polymer ?
#
loop_
_entity_poly.entity_id
_entity_poly.type
_entity_poly.pdbx_seq_one_letter_code
_entity_poly.pdbx_strand_id
1 'polypeptide(L)'
;MHARDRELLAGLSKMNSRIGSVTVELLTLQPNDVRYAAALRTLARQLAQVGAALARRAGELDGVDVDLVSLLDVPSEDTQRLNGAD
;
A
#
# COMPACT_ATOMS: atom_id res chain seq x y z
N MET A 1 15.61 18.74 -7.01
CA MET A 1 15.05 17.64 -6.20
C MET A 1 15.64 17.71 -4.80
N HIS A 2 14.80 17.84 -3.76
CA HIS A 2 15.25 18.01 -2.38
C HIS A 2 15.84 16.70 -1.81
N ALA A 3 16.69 16.79 -0.78
CA ALA A 3 17.33 15.61 -0.18
C ALA A 3 16.31 14.58 0.34
N ARG A 4 15.23 15.05 0.96
CA ARG A 4 14.12 14.20 1.44
C ARG A 4 13.40 13.45 0.33
N ASP A 5 13.23 14.06 -0.85
CA ASP A 5 12.61 13.36 -1.99
C ASP A 5 13.53 12.24 -2.47
N ARG A 6 14.85 12.44 -2.46
CA ARG A 6 15.81 11.41 -2.88
C ARG A 6 15.82 10.23 -1.91
N GLU A 7 15.75 10.50 -0.62
CA GLU A 7 15.62 9.46 0.41
C GLU A 7 14.31 8.69 0.27
N LEU A 8 13.20 9.39 0.01
CA LEU A 8 11.92 8.75 -0.26
C LEU A 8 11.99 7.85 -1.50
N LEU A 9 12.49 8.36 -2.63
CA LEU A 9 12.60 7.57 -3.86
C LEU A 9 13.57 6.38 -3.72
N ALA A 10 14.68 6.54 -2.99
CA ALA A 10 15.60 5.44 -2.68
C ALA A 10 14.92 4.38 -1.79
N GLY A 11 14.14 4.81 -0.80
CA GLY A 11 13.31 3.94 0.03
C GLY A 11 12.28 3.16 -0.80
N LEU A 12 11.57 3.84 -1.70
CA LEU A 12 10.61 3.23 -2.62
C LEU A 12 11.26 2.20 -3.52
N SER A 13 12.43 2.51 -4.08
CA SER A 13 13.18 1.56 -4.92
C SER A 13 13.52 0.28 -4.16
N LYS A 14 14.02 0.39 -2.92
CA LYS A 14 14.30 -0.77 -2.05
C LYS A 14 13.04 -1.57 -1.71
N MET A 15 11.92 -0.89 -1.49
CA MET A 15 10.64 -1.54 -1.19
C MET A 15 10.06 -2.25 -2.43
N ASN A 16 10.20 -1.67 -3.62
CA ASN A 16 9.78 -2.31 -4.87
C ASN A 16 10.48 -3.65 -5.10
N SER A 17 11.79 -3.73 -4.85
CA SER A 17 12.51 -5.01 -4.93
C SER A 17 11.95 -6.05 -3.94
N ARG A 18 11.57 -5.61 -2.75
CA ARG A 18 11.03 -6.48 -1.69
C ARG A 18 9.61 -6.97 -2.01
N ILE A 19 8.77 -6.08 -2.52
CA ILE A 19 7.42 -6.40 -3.02
C ILE A 19 7.52 -7.42 -4.15
N GLY A 20 8.40 -7.17 -5.13
CA GLY A 20 8.63 -8.10 -6.24
C GLY A 20 9.01 -9.50 -5.76
N SER A 21 9.91 -9.60 -4.77
CA SER A 21 10.30 -10.89 -4.18
C SER A 21 9.13 -11.62 -3.52
N VAL A 22 8.29 -10.93 -2.75
CA VAL A 22 7.13 -11.54 -2.07
C VAL A 22 6.05 -11.93 -3.08
N THR A 23 5.83 -11.12 -4.13
CA THR A 23 4.91 -11.45 -5.21
C THR A 23 5.34 -12.71 -5.96
N VAL A 24 6.64 -12.85 -6.26
CA VAL A 24 7.19 -14.08 -6.87
C VAL A 24 6.98 -15.27 -5.94
N GLU A 25 7.24 -15.12 -4.63
CA GLU A 25 6.97 -16.20 -3.66
C GLU A 25 5.49 -16.61 -3.70
N LEU A 26 4.56 -15.64 -3.68
CA LEU A 26 3.12 -15.90 -3.77
C LEU A 26 2.70 -16.63 -5.04
N LEU A 27 3.32 -16.33 -6.19
CA LEU A 27 3.05 -17.03 -7.46
C LEU A 27 3.49 -18.51 -7.44
N THR A 28 4.36 -18.89 -6.50
CA THR A 28 4.90 -20.26 -6.37
C THR A 28 4.25 -21.07 -5.26
N LEU A 29 3.47 -20.43 -4.39
CA LEU A 29 2.81 -21.09 -3.25
C LEU A 29 1.39 -21.54 -3.63
N GLN A 30 0.96 -22.68 -3.09
CA GLN A 30 -0.43 -23.11 -3.23
C GLN A 30 -1.33 -22.36 -2.21
N PRO A 31 -2.59 -22.04 -2.55
CA PRO A 31 -3.48 -21.27 -1.68
C PRO A 31 -3.80 -21.94 -0.33
N ASN A 32 -3.67 -23.27 -0.26
CA ASN A 32 -3.87 -24.07 0.95
C ASN A 32 -2.63 -24.09 1.87
N ASP A 33 -1.51 -23.49 1.46
CA ASP A 33 -0.31 -23.39 2.27
C ASP A 33 -0.44 -22.23 3.28
N VAL A 34 -0.15 -22.51 4.56
CA VAL A 34 -0.05 -21.50 5.63
C VAL A 34 0.93 -20.37 5.25
N ARG A 35 1.96 -20.70 4.45
CA ARG A 35 2.91 -19.73 3.91
C ARG A 35 2.27 -18.72 2.96
N TYR A 36 1.24 -19.09 2.22
CA TYR A 36 0.53 -18.18 1.31
C TYR A 36 -0.11 -17.03 2.09
N ALA A 37 -0.84 -17.35 3.16
CA ALA A 37 -1.45 -16.35 4.03
C ALA A 37 -0.38 -15.49 4.76
N ALA A 38 0.77 -16.06 5.11
CA ALA A 38 1.87 -15.31 5.70
C ALA A 38 2.54 -14.35 4.69
N ALA A 39 2.71 -14.78 3.45
CA ALA A 39 3.25 -13.97 2.36
C ALA A 39 2.28 -12.83 1.99
N LEU A 40 0.96 -13.08 1.92
CA LEU A 40 -0.06 -12.04 1.71
C LEU A 40 -0.02 -10.96 2.80
N ARG A 41 0.05 -11.36 4.08
CA ARG A 41 0.18 -10.39 5.18
C ARG A 41 1.47 -9.58 5.11
N THR A 42 2.55 -10.21 4.64
CA THR A 42 3.84 -9.52 4.45
C THR A 42 3.77 -8.50 3.33
N LEU A 43 3.15 -8.86 2.20
CA LEU A 43 2.89 -7.95 1.09
C LEU A 43 2.01 -6.77 1.52
N ALA A 44 0.90 -7.03 2.23
CA ALA A 44 0.00 -5.99 2.72
C ALA A 44 0.72 -4.97 3.63
N ARG A 45 1.55 -5.45 4.57
CA ARG A 45 2.36 -4.55 5.43
C ARG A 45 3.33 -3.69 4.63
N GLN A 46 3.98 -4.25 3.61
CA GLN A 46 4.93 -3.50 2.78
C GLN A 46 4.22 -2.44 1.95
N LEU A 47 3.07 -2.75 1.36
CA LEU A 47 2.27 -1.78 0.60
C LEU A 47 1.76 -0.66 1.51
N ALA A 48 1.27 -0.98 2.71
CA ALA A 48 0.84 0.03 3.68
C ALA A 48 2.00 0.96 4.09
N GLN A 49 3.20 0.43 4.29
CA GLN A 49 4.39 1.23 4.59
C GLN A 49 4.74 2.20 3.45
N VAL A 50 4.63 1.76 2.19
CA VAL A 50 4.86 2.62 1.01
C VAL A 50 3.82 3.74 1.00
N GLY A 51 2.54 3.38 1.07
CA GLY A 51 1.44 4.33 1.04
C GLY A 51 1.57 5.40 2.13
N ALA A 52 1.91 4.99 3.35
CA ALA A 52 2.15 5.91 4.47
C ALA A 52 3.33 6.86 4.26
N ALA A 53 4.41 6.41 3.62
CA ALA A 53 5.56 7.27 3.34
C ALA A 53 5.23 8.31 2.25
N LEU A 54 4.52 7.89 1.19
CA LEU A 54 4.07 8.78 0.13
C LEU A 54 3.09 9.83 0.65
N ALA A 55 2.09 9.39 1.40
CA ALA A 55 1.02 10.25 1.89
C ALA A 55 1.54 11.31 2.86
N ARG A 56 2.43 10.95 3.79
CA ARG A 56 3.10 11.93 4.66
C ARG A 56 3.89 12.95 3.85
N ARG A 57 4.61 12.52 2.80
CA ARG A 57 5.38 13.45 1.98
C ARG A 57 4.47 14.41 1.21
N ALA A 58 3.34 13.94 0.70
CA ALA A 58 2.35 14.81 0.07
C ALA A 58 1.79 15.83 1.08
N GLY A 59 1.43 15.39 2.28
CA GLY A 59 1.02 16.28 3.38
C GLY A 59 2.05 17.34 3.74
N GLU A 60 3.33 16.97 3.82
CA GLU A 60 4.43 17.93 4.04
C GLU A 60 4.54 18.98 2.93
N LEU A 61 4.24 18.62 1.69
CA LEU A 61 4.29 19.54 0.54
C LEU A 61 3.06 20.46 0.50
N ASP A 62 1.90 19.93 0.86
CA ASP A 62 0.63 20.66 0.87
C ASP A 62 0.41 21.45 2.17
N GLY A 63 1.24 21.22 3.19
CA GLY A 63 1.08 21.81 4.52
C GLY A 63 -0.09 21.22 5.32
N VAL A 64 -0.52 20.00 4.98
CA VAL A 64 -1.67 19.31 5.58
C VAL A 64 -1.18 18.11 6.36
N ASP A 65 -1.74 17.90 7.55
CA ASP A 65 -1.52 16.66 8.30
C ASP A 65 -2.40 15.55 7.70
N VAL A 66 -1.76 14.44 7.32
CA VAL A 66 -2.44 13.37 6.59
C VAL A 66 -2.78 12.24 7.54
N ASP A 67 -4.08 12.02 7.75
CA ASP A 67 -4.56 10.85 8.47
C ASP A 67 -4.44 9.60 7.61
N LEU A 68 -3.46 8.77 7.93
CA LEU A 68 -3.20 7.51 7.24
C LEU A 68 -4.31 6.48 7.39
N VAL A 69 -5.15 6.58 8.43
CA VAL A 69 -6.28 5.66 8.63
C VAL A 69 -7.39 5.99 7.64
N SER A 70 -7.69 7.27 7.42
CA SER A 70 -8.65 7.72 6.41
C SER A 70 -8.30 7.28 4.98
N LEU A 71 -7.01 7.12 4.66
CA LEU A 71 -6.57 6.67 3.33
C LEU A 71 -6.87 5.20 3.03
N LEU A 72 -7.10 4.40 4.07
CA LEU A 72 -7.48 2.99 3.92
C LEU A 72 -9.00 2.82 3.82
N ASP A 73 -9.76 3.88 4.09
CA ASP A 73 -11.21 3.91 3.96
C ASP A 73 -11.58 4.18 2.49
N VAL A 74 -11.32 3.18 1.64
CA VAL A 74 -11.73 3.24 0.24
C VAL A 74 -13.26 3.16 0.22
N PRO A 75 -13.99 4.18 -0.29
CA PRO A 75 -15.42 4.06 -0.47
C PRO A 75 -15.68 2.87 -1.39
N SER A 76 -16.27 1.82 -0.85
CA SER A 76 -16.63 0.64 -1.63
C SER A 76 -17.69 1.07 -2.65
N GLU A 77 -17.31 1.11 -3.92
CA GLU A 77 -18.18 1.43 -5.06
C GLU A 77 -19.45 0.53 -5.11
N ASP A 78 -19.46 -0.56 -4.35
CA ASP A 78 -20.61 -1.46 -4.20
C ASP A 78 -21.82 -0.83 -3.50
N THR A 79 -21.64 0.24 -2.72
CA THR A 79 -22.77 0.87 -2.00
C THR A 79 -23.65 1.72 -2.93
N GLN A 80 -23.14 2.17 -4.08
CA GLN A 80 -23.84 3.11 -4.95
C GLN A 80 -24.78 2.45 -5.97
N ARG A 81 -24.70 1.12 -6.17
CA ARG A 81 -25.61 0.39 -7.07
C ARG A 81 -26.90 -0.14 -6.42
N LEU A 82 -26.99 -0.16 -5.09
CA LEU A 82 -28.17 -0.70 -4.40
C LEU A 82 -29.27 0.33 -4.08
N ASN A 83 -29.03 1.63 -4.24
CA ASN A 83 -29.99 2.68 -3.89
C ASN A 83 -30.74 3.28 -5.10
N GLY A 84 -30.73 2.61 -6.25
CA GLY A 84 -31.27 3.13 -7.52
C GLY A 84 -32.45 2.34 -8.10
N ALA A 85 -33.12 1.51 -7.31
CA ALA A 85 -34.29 0.76 -7.77
C ALA A 85 -35.38 0.76 -6.69
N ASP A 86 -36.15 1.85 -6.65
CA ASP A 86 -37.55 1.88 -6.22
C ASP A 86 -38.31 2.94 -7.04
#